data_AF-A0A4S8L3P3-F1
#
_entry.id   AF-A0A4S8L3P3-F1
#
_cell.length_a   1.000
_cell.length_b   1.000
_cell.length_c   1.000
_cell.angle_alpha   90.00
_cell.angle_beta   90.00
_cell.angle_gamma   90.00
#
_symmetry.space_group_name_H-M   'P 1'
#
loop_
_entity.id
_entity.type
_entity.pdbx_description
1 polymer ?
#
loop_
_entity_poly.entity_id
_entity_poly.type
_entity_poly.pdbx_seq_one_letter_code
_entity_poly.pdbx_strand_id
1 'polypeptide(L)'
;METYLHNSVHGELWEDAVNALVSLESVYGFQTSHKSLSRTSRPPAVKHWVEGGRKQAIPTVIQGTKPDAFEPEVVGWWNQLQPDWRTLAAGSTELEGGKWTREVKGDWKAIRQPGINGLYSVLACMKWWLLLQHKDLDEVDANKASFAWDFVLKDIVWVIDSMAASESTQQRPSKSGQKSASKKARTS
;
A
#
# COMPACT_ATOMS: atom_id res chain seq x y z
N MET A 1 13.55 2.58 -6.39
CA MET A 1 12.44 2.54 -5.41
C MET A 1 12.85 1.67 -4.23
N GLU A 2 13.17 0.41 -4.50
CA GLU A 2 13.63 -0.61 -3.53
C GLU A 2 14.82 -0.17 -2.67
N THR A 3 15.85 0.43 -3.26
CA THR A 3 17.06 0.85 -2.53
C THR A 3 16.75 1.73 -1.33
N TYR A 4 15.76 2.64 -1.46
CA TYR A 4 15.35 3.48 -0.35
C TYR A 4 14.60 2.69 0.72
N LEU A 5 13.74 1.75 0.34
CA LEU A 5 12.91 1.00 1.30
C LEU A 5 13.72 -0.04 2.08
N HIS A 6 14.72 -0.67 1.47
CA HIS A 6 15.59 -1.64 2.15
C HIS A 6 16.71 -0.99 2.98
N ASN A 7 17.03 0.27 2.72
CA ASN A 7 18.05 0.97 3.50
C ASN A 7 17.59 1.13 4.97
N SER A 8 18.40 0.66 5.92
CA SER A 8 18.19 0.78 7.37
C SER A 8 17.00 0.03 7.98
N VAL A 9 16.22 -0.72 7.20
CA VAL A 9 15.08 -1.51 7.71
C VAL A 9 15.10 -2.93 7.13
N HIS A 10 14.92 -3.92 7.99
CA HIS A 10 14.90 -5.35 7.67
C HIS A 10 13.87 -6.07 8.55
N GLY A 11 13.53 -7.30 8.19
CA GLY A 11 12.53 -8.12 8.87
C GLY A 11 11.50 -8.65 7.89
N GLU A 12 10.98 -9.84 8.17
CA GLU A 12 10.19 -10.65 7.23
C GLU A 12 8.98 -9.87 6.70
N LEU A 13 8.17 -9.29 7.59
CA LEU A 13 6.98 -8.53 7.19
C LEU A 13 7.31 -7.28 6.36
N TRP A 14 8.44 -6.63 6.64
CA TRP A 14 8.86 -5.46 5.86
C TRP A 14 9.32 -5.86 4.47
N GLU A 15 10.11 -6.93 4.37
CA GLU A 15 10.56 -7.48 3.10
C GLU A 15 9.38 -7.95 2.25
N ASP A 16 8.39 -8.63 2.87
CA ASP A 16 7.13 -9.00 2.22
C ASP A 16 6.39 -7.79 1.65
N ALA A 17 6.32 -6.68 2.41
CA ALA A 17 5.68 -5.46 1.93
C ALA A 17 6.39 -4.81 0.75
N VAL A 18 7.73 -4.78 0.76
CA VAL A 18 8.50 -4.27 -0.37
C VAL A 18 8.33 -5.18 -1.58
N ASN A 19 8.39 -6.50 -1.40
CA ASN A 19 8.21 -7.50 -2.46
C ASN A 19 6.80 -7.46 -3.07
N ALA A 20 5.76 -7.26 -2.25
CA ALA A 20 4.40 -7.08 -2.71
C ALA A 20 4.29 -5.83 -3.60
N LEU A 21 4.88 -4.71 -3.18
CA LEU A 21 4.87 -3.47 -3.98
C LEU A 21 5.59 -3.67 -5.32
N VAL A 22 6.76 -4.32 -5.33
CA VAL A 22 7.51 -4.62 -6.55
C VAL A 22 6.71 -5.52 -7.49
N SER A 23 6.02 -6.53 -6.93
CA SER A 23 5.15 -7.42 -7.69
C SER A 23 3.98 -6.66 -8.33
N LEU A 24 3.35 -5.75 -7.60
CA LEU A 24 2.29 -4.90 -8.13
C LEU A 24 2.80 -3.96 -9.25
N GLU A 25 3.95 -3.31 -9.03
CA GLU A 25 4.57 -2.44 -10.05
C GLU A 25 4.97 -3.23 -11.30
N SER A 26 5.40 -4.48 -11.16
CA SER A 26 5.64 -5.40 -12.28
C SER A 26 4.37 -5.68 -13.08
N VAL A 27 3.23 -5.91 -12.39
CA VAL A 27 1.91 -6.05 -13.06
C VAL A 27 1.49 -4.77 -13.79
N TYR A 28 1.88 -3.60 -13.28
CA TYR A 28 1.73 -2.33 -13.97
C TYR A 28 2.76 -2.07 -15.07
N GLY A 29 3.73 -2.95 -15.28
CA GLY A 29 4.82 -2.75 -16.24
C GLY A 29 5.74 -1.58 -15.87
N PHE A 30 5.89 -1.30 -14.57
CA PHE A 30 6.70 -0.20 -14.03
C PHE A 30 6.34 1.18 -14.63
N GLN A 31 5.06 1.38 -14.94
CA GLN A 31 4.54 2.64 -15.44
C GLN A 31 4.75 3.76 -14.43
N THR A 32 4.99 4.97 -14.93
CA THR A 32 5.00 6.18 -14.11
C THR A 32 3.70 6.94 -14.29
N SER A 33 3.07 7.31 -13.17
CA SER A 33 1.91 8.18 -13.18
C SER A 33 2.30 9.62 -12.84
N HIS A 34 1.82 10.57 -13.66
CA HIS A 34 1.83 11.99 -13.31
C HIS A 34 0.80 12.33 -12.23
N LYS A 35 -0.19 11.46 -12.00
CA LYS A 35 -1.17 11.60 -10.92
C LYS A 35 -0.58 11.03 -9.63
N SER A 36 -0.84 11.72 -8.53
CA SER A 36 -0.50 11.24 -7.19
C SER A 36 -1.71 10.63 -6.52
N LEU A 37 -1.47 9.84 -5.48
CA LEU A 37 -2.50 9.54 -4.48
C LEU A 37 -3.16 10.82 -3.95
N SER A 38 -4.35 10.65 -3.37
CA SER A 38 -5.08 11.76 -2.76
C SER A 38 -4.19 12.51 -1.77
N ARG A 39 -4.27 13.83 -1.84
CA ARG A 39 -3.53 14.74 -0.97
C ARG A 39 -4.25 15.00 0.35
N THR A 40 -5.53 14.60 0.44
CA THR A 40 -6.35 14.73 1.63
C THR A 40 -5.73 13.93 2.78
N SER A 41 -5.57 14.56 3.93
CA SER A 41 -4.98 13.97 5.14
C SER A 41 -3.58 13.36 4.97
N ARG A 42 -2.89 13.67 3.86
CA ARG A 42 -1.54 13.19 3.62
C ARG A 42 -0.57 13.82 4.63
N PRO A 43 0.29 13.03 5.31
CA PRO A 43 1.24 13.57 6.26
C PRO A 43 2.13 14.64 5.61
N PRO A 44 2.34 15.81 6.23
CA PRO A 44 3.20 16.87 5.69
C PRO A 44 4.62 16.37 5.36
N ALA A 45 5.09 15.37 6.10
CA ALA A 45 6.34 14.65 5.87
C ALA A 45 6.48 14.14 4.42
N VAL A 46 5.40 13.65 3.81
CA VAL A 46 5.43 13.17 2.42
C VAL A 46 5.73 14.29 1.45
N LYS A 47 5.07 15.45 1.61
CA LYS A 47 5.33 16.61 0.75
C LYS A 47 6.79 17.05 0.86
N HIS A 48 7.28 17.22 2.09
CA HIS A 48 8.65 17.63 2.36
C HIS A 48 9.67 16.65 1.74
N TRP A 49 9.44 15.34 1.93
CA TRP A 49 10.31 14.30 1.38
C TRP A 49 10.34 14.29 -0.15
N VAL A 50 9.18 14.45 -0.78
CA VAL A 50 9.06 14.52 -2.24
C VAL A 50 9.78 15.74 -2.80
N GLU A 51 9.61 16.90 -2.17
CA GLU A 51 10.30 18.16 -2.54
C GLU A 51 11.82 18.05 -2.34
N GLY A 52 12.26 17.32 -1.30
CA GLY A 52 13.67 16.99 -1.05
C GLY A 52 14.24 15.88 -1.96
N GLY A 53 13.52 15.48 -3.01
CA GLY A 53 13.98 14.46 -3.95
C GLY A 53 14.04 13.05 -3.39
N ARG A 54 13.35 12.79 -2.27
CA ARG A 54 13.18 11.46 -1.66
C ARG A 54 14.47 10.81 -1.13
N LYS A 55 15.46 11.62 -0.77
CA LYS A 55 16.79 11.13 -0.35
C LYS A 55 16.94 10.96 1.14
N GLN A 56 16.15 11.68 1.93
CA GLN A 56 16.24 11.68 3.39
C GLN A 56 15.73 10.34 3.94
N ALA A 57 16.50 9.70 4.82
CA ALA A 57 16.09 8.48 5.52
C ALA A 57 14.78 8.71 6.30
N ILE A 58 14.70 9.86 6.98
CA ILE A 58 13.50 10.40 7.60
C ILE A 58 13.37 11.90 7.27
N PRO A 59 12.18 12.40 6.92
CA PRO A 59 11.97 13.83 6.64
C PRO A 59 12.23 14.69 7.88
N THR A 60 12.95 15.81 7.71
CA THR A 60 13.35 16.68 8.83
C THR A 60 12.17 17.23 9.64
N VAL A 61 11.02 17.41 9.00
CA VAL A 61 9.79 17.91 9.63
C VAL A 61 9.17 16.96 10.66
N ILE A 62 9.56 15.68 10.66
CA ILE A 62 9.11 14.69 11.66
C ILE A 62 10.26 14.15 12.51
N GLN A 63 11.50 14.60 12.28
CA GLN A 63 12.63 14.23 13.15
C GLN A 63 12.38 14.72 14.58
N GLY A 64 12.54 13.83 15.55
CA GLY A 64 12.29 14.12 16.97
C GLY A 64 10.81 14.11 17.37
N THR A 65 9.89 13.80 16.45
CA THR A 65 8.48 13.57 16.78
C THR A 65 8.33 12.22 17.48
N LYS A 66 7.39 12.11 18.43
CA LYS A 66 7.09 10.83 19.08
C LYS A 66 6.36 9.89 18.11
N PRO A 67 6.62 8.57 18.14
CA PRO A 67 5.89 7.60 17.32
C PRO A 67 4.36 7.76 17.42
N ASP A 68 3.85 7.90 18.65
CA ASP A 68 2.42 7.99 18.94
C ASP A 68 1.76 9.24 18.35
N ALA A 69 2.54 10.27 18.01
CA ALA A 69 2.04 11.46 17.34
C ALA A 69 1.97 11.27 15.81
N PHE A 70 2.82 10.41 15.24
CA PHE A 70 2.87 10.16 13.80
C PHE A 70 1.94 9.02 13.35
N GLU A 71 1.73 8.02 14.22
CA GLU A 71 0.77 6.93 14.02
C GLU A 71 -0.61 7.37 13.48
N PRO A 72 -1.34 8.29 14.15
CA PRO A 72 -2.68 8.69 13.69
C PRO A 72 -2.66 9.41 12.34
N GLU A 73 -1.56 10.08 11.97
CA GLU A 73 -1.42 10.68 10.64
C GLU A 73 -1.32 9.61 9.55
N VAL A 74 -0.53 8.56 9.80
CA VAL A 74 -0.36 7.45 8.84
C VAL A 74 -1.64 6.64 8.72
N VAL A 75 -2.26 6.27 9.84
CA VAL A 75 -3.52 5.51 9.89
C VAL A 75 -4.65 6.30 9.23
N GLY A 76 -4.78 7.59 9.58
CA GLY A 76 -5.80 8.47 9.01
C GLY A 76 -5.63 8.65 7.50
N TRP A 77 -4.40 8.83 7.03
CA TRP A 77 -4.13 8.92 5.59
C TRP A 77 -4.43 7.61 4.86
N TRP A 78 -3.97 6.48 5.40
CA TRP A 78 -4.23 5.16 4.82
C TRP A 78 -5.73 4.91 4.68
N ASN A 79 -6.52 5.24 5.70
CA ASN A 79 -7.98 5.13 5.67
C ASN A 79 -8.62 6.01 4.58
N GLN A 80 -8.14 7.24 4.39
CA GLN A 80 -8.67 8.17 3.38
C GLN A 80 -8.31 7.78 1.93
N LEU A 81 -7.28 6.96 1.75
CA LEU A 81 -6.95 6.41 0.44
C LEU A 81 -7.82 5.21 0.05
N GLN A 82 -8.51 4.62 1.02
CA GLN A 82 -9.34 3.44 0.76
C GLN A 82 -10.54 3.80 -0.13
N PRO A 83 -10.99 2.84 -0.95
CA PRO A 83 -12.26 3.00 -1.64
C PRO A 83 -13.43 3.03 -0.64
N ASP A 84 -14.53 3.67 -1.02
CA ASP A 84 -15.70 3.91 -0.16
C ASP A 84 -16.25 2.66 0.54
N TRP A 85 -16.14 1.48 -0.09
CA TRP A 85 -16.59 0.21 0.46
C TRP A 85 -15.69 -0.34 1.59
N ARG A 86 -14.54 0.30 1.83
CA ARG A 86 -13.52 -0.09 2.81
C ARG A 86 -13.20 1.01 3.83
N THR A 87 -13.40 2.26 3.48
CA THR A 87 -13.16 3.42 4.35
C THR A 87 -13.96 3.30 5.65
N LEU A 88 -13.26 3.46 6.77
CA LEU A 88 -13.86 3.46 8.11
C LEU A 88 -14.22 4.87 8.54
N ALA A 89 -15.19 4.99 9.44
CA ALA A 89 -15.60 6.28 10.00
C ALA A 89 -14.46 6.91 10.82
N ALA A 90 -14.26 8.23 10.66
CA ALA A 90 -13.24 8.95 11.42
C ALA A 90 -13.57 8.93 12.92
N GLY A 91 -12.56 8.64 13.75
CA GLY A 91 -12.72 8.54 15.21
C GLY A 91 -13.50 7.30 15.67
N SER A 92 -13.71 6.30 14.81
CA SER A 92 -14.36 5.05 15.20
C SER A 92 -13.36 4.08 15.81
N THR A 93 -13.85 3.22 16.72
CA THR A 93 -13.01 2.19 17.37
C THR A 93 -12.46 1.16 16.38
N GLU A 94 -13.13 0.98 15.24
CA GLU A 94 -12.67 0.15 14.13
C GLU A 94 -11.45 0.76 13.46
N LEU A 95 -11.42 2.08 13.26
CA LEU A 95 -10.27 2.77 12.68
C LEU A 95 -9.07 2.74 13.64
N GLU A 96 -9.30 3.01 14.92
CA GLU A 96 -8.27 2.90 15.97
C GLU A 96 -7.71 1.48 16.07
N GLY A 97 -8.57 0.47 15.87
CA GLY A 97 -8.17 -0.94 15.85
C GLY A 97 -7.65 -1.45 14.51
N GLY A 98 -7.55 -0.61 13.48
CA GLY A 98 -7.10 -1.01 12.14
C GLY A 98 -7.97 -2.11 11.49
N LYS A 99 -9.28 -2.11 11.74
CA LYS A 99 -10.21 -3.19 11.36
C LYS A 99 -10.84 -3.00 9.99
N TRP A 100 -10.03 -2.69 8.97
CA TRP A 100 -10.53 -2.62 7.60
C TRP A 100 -10.99 -4.01 7.12
N THR A 101 -12.03 -4.03 6.29
CA THR A 101 -12.47 -5.28 5.66
C THR A 101 -11.38 -5.85 4.75
N ARG A 102 -11.19 -7.17 4.83
CA ARG A 102 -10.33 -7.97 3.94
C ARG A 102 -11.12 -8.74 2.88
N GLU A 103 -12.26 -8.18 2.50
CA GLU A 103 -13.11 -8.67 1.43
C GLU A 103 -13.15 -7.62 0.32
N VAL A 104 -12.87 -8.02 -0.92
CA VAL A 104 -12.92 -7.12 -2.08
C VAL A 104 -14.37 -6.94 -2.51
N LYS A 105 -14.92 -5.74 -2.30
CA LYS A 105 -16.33 -5.40 -2.62
C LYS A 105 -16.50 -4.46 -3.82
N GLY A 106 -15.41 -4.05 -4.44
CA GLY A 106 -15.42 -3.10 -5.55
C GLY A 106 -14.05 -2.96 -6.20
N ASP A 107 -13.90 -1.93 -7.04
CA ASP A 107 -12.61 -1.65 -7.69
C ASP A 107 -11.65 -0.85 -6.81
N TRP A 108 -10.37 -0.87 -7.19
CA TRP A 108 -9.25 -0.22 -6.51
C TRP A 108 -8.85 1.12 -7.15
N LYS A 109 -9.66 1.70 -8.03
CA LYS A 109 -9.24 2.88 -8.85
C LYS A 109 -8.80 4.06 -8.00
N ALA A 110 -9.38 4.25 -6.82
CA ALA A 110 -9.04 5.34 -5.90
C ALA A 110 -7.57 5.33 -5.46
N ILE A 111 -7.00 4.14 -5.27
CA ILE A 111 -5.63 3.94 -4.79
C ILE A 111 -4.68 3.41 -5.87
N ARG A 112 -5.20 3.07 -7.06
CA ARG A 112 -4.45 2.61 -8.22
C ARG A 112 -3.61 3.73 -8.84
N GLN A 113 -2.41 3.93 -8.31
CA GLN A 113 -1.42 4.89 -8.83
C GLN A 113 -0.06 4.21 -9.01
N PRO A 114 0.34 3.86 -10.25
CA PRO A 114 1.66 3.28 -10.52
C PRO A 114 2.82 4.24 -10.24
N GLY A 115 3.94 3.68 -9.78
CA GLY A 115 5.22 4.35 -9.63
C GLY A 115 5.38 5.17 -8.34
N ILE A 116 6.34 6.10 -8.36
CA ILE A 116 6.85 6.79 -7.15
C ILE A 116 5.86 7.73 -6.45
N ASN A 117 4.70 8.00 -7.05
CA ASN A 117 3.64 8.84 -6.48
C ASN A 117 2.49 8.00 -5.89
N GLY A 118 2.61 6.68 -5.95
CA GLY A 118 1.65 5.69 -5.48
C GLY A 118 1.96 5.14 -4.09
N LEU A 119 1.69 3.84 -3.93
CA LEU A 119 1.86 3.07 -2.68
C LEU A 119 3.30 3.07 -2.14
N TYR A 120 4.28 3.41 -2.99
CA TYR A 120 5.64 3.73 -2.55
C TYR A 120 5.69 4.80 -1.45
N SER A 121 4.87 5.85 -1.55
CA SER A 121 4.82 6.91 -0.54
C SER A 121 4.17 6.45 0.77
N VAL A 122 3.28 5.44 0.70
CA VAL A 122 2.66 4.82 1.87
C VAL A 122 3.70 3.96 2.61
N LEU A 123 4.46 3.12 1.89
CA LEU A 123 5.55 2.37 2.52
C LEU A 123 6.63 3.30 3.09
N ALA A 124 6.94 4.42 2.43
CA ALA A 124 7.84 5.42 3.01
C ALA A 124 7.35 5.95 4.37
N CYS A 125 6.04 6.20 4.53
CA CYS A 125 5.47 6.58 5.83
C CYS A 125 5.59 5.47 6.88
N MET A 126 5.34 4.21 6.50
CA MET A 126 5.52 3.07 7.40
C MET A 126 6.99 2.94 7.83
N LYS A 127 7.94 3.15 6.92
CA LYS A 127 9.37 3.21 7.23
C LYS A 127 9.66 4.28 8.28
N TRP A 128 9.17 5.51 8.08
CA TRP A 128 9.43 6.60 9.04
C TRP A 128 8.80 6.34 10.39
N TRP A 129 7.58 5.81 10.43
CA TRP A 129 6.94 5.44 11.68
C TRP A 129 7.77 4.40 12.44
N LEU A 130 8.27 3.38 11.76
CA LEU A 130 9.15 2.39 12.37
C LEU A 130 10.46 3.03 12.88
N LEU A 131 11.12 3.85 12.04
CA LEU A 131 12.34 4.57 12.43
C LEU A 131 12.13 5.45 13.68
N LEU A 132 10.96 6.09 13.83
CA LEU A 132 10.65 6.89 15.02
C LEU A 132 10.52 6.04 16.29
N GLN A 133 10.11 4.77 16.19
CA GLN A 133 9.99 3.86 17.34
C GLN A 133 11.36 3.42 17.89
N HIS A 134 12.41 3.55 17.08
CA HIS A 134 13.77 3.14 17.42
C HIS A 134 14.65 4.36 17.74
N LYS A 135 15.55 4.21 18.71
CA LYS A 135 16.51 5.26 19.09
C LYS A 135 17.69 5.35 18.12
N ASP A 136 18.00 4.24 17.48
CA ASP A 136 19.06 4.10 16.49
C ASP A 136 18.42 3.96 15.11
N LEU A 137 18.89 4.76 14.15
CA LEU A 137 18.35 4.83 12.79
C LEU A 137 19.18 4.02 11.79
N ASP A 138 20.32 3.48 12.21
CA ASP A 138 21.26 2.84 11.29
C ASP A 138 20.77 1.45 10.86
N GLU A 139 20.22 0.68 11.79
CA GLU A 139 19.74 -0.69 11.57
C GLU A 139 18.48 -1.00 12.41
N VAL A 140 17.32 -1.05 11.75
CA VAL A 140 16.01 -1.22 12.41
C VAL A 140 15.33 -2.53 12.00
N ASP A 141 15.16 -3.39 13.00
CA ASP A 141 14.48 -4.68 12.90
C ASP A 141 12.96 -4.54 13.05
N ALA A 142 12.24 -4.65 11.94
CA ALA A 142 10.78 -4.57 11.86
C ALA A 142 10.06 -5.65 12.69
N ASN A 143 10.75 -6.73 13.07
CA ASN A 143 10.17 -7.74 13.97
C ASN A 143 9.96 -7.22 15.41
N LYS A 144 10.55 -6.07 15.74
CA LYS A 144 10.40 -5.38 17.03
C LYS A 144 9.42 -4.20 16.98
N ALA A 145 8.72 -4.03 15.86
CA ALA A 145 7.75 -2.96 15.68
C ALA A 145 6.58 -3.08 16.67
N SER A 146 5.91 -1.96 16.92
CA SER A 146 4.66 -1.94 17.68
C SER A 146 3.57 -2.77 17.00
N PHE A 147 2.64 -3.29 17.80
CA PHE A 147 1.48 -4.03 17.31
C PHE A 147 0.64 -3.22 16.31
N ALA A 148 0.46 -1.91 16.55
CA ALA A 148 -0.28 -1.03 15.64
C ALA A 148 0.40 -0.93 14.27
N TRP A 149 1.72 -0.79 14.25
CA TRP A 149 2.50 -0.75 13.01
C TRP A 149 2.37 -2.05 12.21
N ASP A 150 2.50 -3.19 12.89
CA ASP A 150 2.35 -4.53 12.29
C ASP A 150 0.96 -4.74 11.67
N PHE A 151 -0.11 -4.32 12.37
CA PHE A 151 -1.48 -4.41 11.86
C PHE A 151 -1.70 -3.60 10.59
N VAL A 152 -1.24 -2.35 10.58
CA VAL A 152 -1.37 -1.45 9.43
C VAL A 152 -0.53 -1.96 8.26
N LEU A 153 0.68 -2.47 8.50
CA LEU A 153 1.52 -3.00 7.42
C LEU A 153 0.90 -4.25 6.80
N LYS A 154 0.40 -5.20 7.62
CA LYS A 154 -0.32 -6.38 7.13
C LYS A 154 -1.53 -6.02 6.29
N ASP A 155 -2.22 -4.93 6.66
CA ASP A 155 -3.33 -4.40 5.89
C ASP A 155 -2.90 -3.88 4.51
N ILE A 156 -1.81 -3.10 4.48
CA ILE A 156 -1.22 -2.57 3.25
C ILE A 156 -0.77 -3.71 2.32
N VAL A 157 -0.08 -4.72 2.85
CA VAL A 157 0.33 -5.92 2.08
C VAL A 157 -0.89 -6.59 1.46
N TRP A 158 -1.91 -6.86 2.26
CA TRP A 158 -3.14 -7.48 1.77
C TRP A 158 -3.82 -6.66 0.65
N VAL A 159 -3.84 -5.32 0.75
CA VAL A 159 -4.36 -4.45 -0.31
C VAL A 159 -3.51 -4.55 -1.58
N ILE A 160 -2.18 -4.48 -1.46
CA ILE A 160 -1.26 -4.57 -2.60
C ILE A 160 -1.46 -5.90 -3.34
N ASP A 161 -1.51 -7.02 -2.62
CA ASP A 161 -1.71 -8.35 -3.21
C ASP A 161 -3.09 -8.47 -3.88
N SER A 162 -4.13 -7.94 -3.24
CA SER A 162 -5.48 -7.91 -3.79
C SER A 162 -5.56 -7.10 -5.08
N MET A 163 -4.83 -5.99 -5.17
CA MET A 163 -4.70 -5.19 -6.38
C MET A 163 -3.97 -5.95 -7.48
N ALA A 164 -2.84 -6.60 -7.17
CA ALA A 164 -2.06 -7.36 -8.14
C ALA A 164 -2.86 -8.53 -8.74
N ALA A 165 -3.61 -9.25 -7.89
CA ALA A 165 -4.51 -10.33 -8.31
C ALA A 165 -5.66 -9.83 -9.20
N SER A 166 -6.23 -8.68 -8.88
CA SER A 166 -7.32 -8.06 -9.65
C SER A 166 -6.87 -7.66 -11.06
N GLU A 167 -5.68 -7.07 -11.19
CA GLU A 167 -5.11 -6.65 -12.48
C GLU A 167 -4.72 -7.85 -13.36
N SER A 168 -4.14 -8.89 -12.75
CA SER A 168 -3.80 -10.14 -13.45
C SER A 168 -5.03 -10.86 -14.01
N THR A 169 -6.17 -10.75 -13.32
CA THR A 169 -7.45 -11.30 -13.77
C THR A 169 -8.02 -10.51 -14.95
N GLN A 170 -7.86 -9.18 -14.96
CA GLN A 170 -8.32 -8.32 -16.06
C GLN A 170 -7.46 -8.44 -17.33
N GLN A 171 -6.17 -8.79 -17.20
CA GLN A 171 -5.26 -8.98 -18.33
C GLN A 171 -5.43 -10.33 -19.07
N ARG A 172 -6.11 -11.33 -18.49
CA ARG A 172 -6.41 -12.57 -19.22
C ARG A 172 -7.54 -12.32 -20.24
N PRO A 173 -7.31 -12.46 -21.56
CA PRO A 173 -8.42 -12.39 -22.50
C PRO A 173 -9.33 -13.59 -22.26
N SER A 174 -10.62 -13.32 -22.05
CA SER A 174 -11.68 -14.31 -21.97
C SER A 174 -11.73 -15.13 -23.27
N LYS A 175 -11.03 -16.26 -23.32
CA LYS A 175 -11.28 -17.31 -24.32
C LYS A 175 -12.57 -18.04 -23.91
N SER A 176 -13.72 -17.42 -24.15
CA SER A 176 -15.02 -18.10 -24.10
C SER A 176 -15.66 -18.06 -25.49
N GLY A 177 -15.48 -19.16 -26.22
CA GLY A 177 -16.07 -19.39 -27.53
C GLY A 177 -16.07 -20.87 -27.92
N GLN A 178 -16.25 -21.78 -26.95
CA GLN A 178 -16.59 -23.17 -27.26
C GLN A 178 -18.04 -23.22 -27.75
N LYS A 179 -18.25 -23.25 -29.07
CA LYS A 179 -19.50 -23.75 -29.64
C LYS A 179 -19.41 -25.27 -29.75
N SER A 180 -19.88 -25.96 -28.71
CA SER A 180 -20.39 -27.32 -28.84
C SER A 180 -21.88 -27.24 -29.17
N ALA A 181 -22.26 -27.65 -30.38
CA ALA A 181 -23.65 -28.00 -30.68
C ALA A 181 -23.63 -29.32 -31.47
N SER A 182 -24.04 -30.39 -30.79
CA SER A 182 -24.25 -31.71 -31.37
C SER A 182 -25.74 -31.89 -31.70
N LYS A 183 -26.01 -32.62 -32.78
CA LYS A 183 -27.27 -33.29 -33.20
C LYS A 183 -28.48 -32.44 -33.64
N LYS A 184 -28.90 -32.68 -34.89
CA LYS A 184 -30.24 -33.22 -35.18
C LYS A 184 -30.17 -34.24 -36.32
N ALA A 185 -30.93 -35.32 -36.13
CA ALA A 185 -31.12 -36.42 -37.06
C ALA A 185 -32.40 -36.26 -37.88
N ARG A 186 -32.44 -37.01 -38.99
CA ARG A 186 -33.60 -37.61 -39.72
C ARG A 186 -34.35 -36.84 -40.81
N THR A 187 -34.52 -37.59 -41.92
CA THR A 187 -35.57 -37.62 -42.96
C THR A 187 -35.64 -36.41 -43.89
N SER A 188 -35.68 -36.57 -45.21
CA SER A 188 -36.41 -37.57 -45.99
C SER A 188 -35.70 -38.00 -47.28
#